data_AF-A0A327JDU1-F1
#
_entry.id   AF-A0A327JDU1-F1
#
_cell.length_a   1.000
_cell.length_b   1.000
_cell.length_c   1.000
_cell.angle_alpha   90.00
_cell.angle_beta   90.00
_cell.angle_gamma   90.00
#
_symmetry.space_group_name_H-M   'P 1'
#
loop_
_entity.id
_entity.type
_entity.pdbx_description
1 polymer ?
#
loop_
_entity_poly.entity_id
_entity_poly.type
_entity_poly.pdbx_seq_one_letter_code
_entity_poly.pdbx_strand_id
1 'polypeptide(L)'
;MISGGYNNNSVSFGLNNPQAALYRASQLKEAYAKKGISYLMPNEVWSNSKISETLTKINKYLKFLDEKNFLSKDTIQNAVNMVLPVHAQNKILIKDLANLQNDLVKEKGYTVEQAKKWANVGGLNFNPINNKETNEIYLKLADINGTERQRKYLRSTLIHELQHALKGRFQNITTSNVYNISNVPMNERFKPSVFHDFESLFYPCINKGIPSDLSNEEFYGRLGVKNKKELYKKFVDKYREAVEIASPNDVRSDGKISSKYINKDCFDYMRKKANDEKYSYSIQTKFRDKSDITARDYAGRLYSEMARFFASMSKALTKGEQV
;
A
#
# COMPACT_ATOMS: atom_id res chain seq x y z
N MET A 1 -30.25 -36.96 -19.21
CA MET A 1 -30.02 -36.45 -17.84
C MET A 1 -28.62 -36.85 -17.43
N ILE A 2 -27.72 -35.88 -17.28
CA ILE A 2 -26.40 -36.09 -16.66
C ILE A 2 -26.36 -35.15 -15.45
N SER A 3 -26.66 -35.71 -14.29
CA SER A 3 -26.43 -35.11 -12.98
C SER A 3 -24.99 -35.39 -12.57
N GLY A 4 -24.27 -34.39 -12.04
CA GLY A 4 -22.99 -34.65 -11.40
C GLY A 4 -22.16 -33.42 -11.05
N GLY A 5 -22.45 -32.81 -9.89
CA GLY A 5 -21.43 -32.29 -8.96
C GLY A 5 -20.62 -31.07 -9.38
N TYR A 6 -21.14 -29.87 -9.10
CA TYR A 6 -20.31 -28.68 -8.86
C TYR A 6 -19.59 -28.85 -7.51
N ASN A 7 -18.42 -29.49 -7.53
CA ASN A 7 -17.53 -29.51 -6.38
C ASN A 7 -16.55 -28.32 -6.46
N ASN A 8 -16.65 -27.45 -5.46
CA ASN A 8 -15.68 -26.43 -5.12
C ASN A 8 -14.29 -27.06 -4.92
N ASN A 9 -13.46 -27.06 -5.96
CA ASN A 9 -12.03 -27.33 -5.82
C ASN A 9 -11.26 -26.21 -6.51
N SER A 10 -10.54 -25.45 -5.68
CA SER A 10 -9.35 -24.66 -6.00
C SER A 10 -9.12 -24.33 -7.48
N VAL A 11 -9.28 -23.05 -7.82
CA VAL A 11 -8.82 -22.48 -9.09
C VAL A 11 -7.29 -22.59 -9.15
N SER A 12 -6.76 -23.75 -9.55
CA SER A 12 -5.37 -23.86 -9.96
C SER A 12 -5.25 -23.11 -11.28
N PHE A 13 -4.36 -22.11 -11.33
CA PHE A 13 -3.93 -21.54 -12.61
C PHE A 13 -3.58 -22.71 -13.53
N GLY A 14 -4.23 -22.79 -14.70
CA GLY A 14 -3.87 -23.75 -15.74
C GLY A 14 -2.48 -23.42 -16.25
N LEU A 15 -1.46 -23.86 -15.51
CA LEU A 15 -0.05 -23.49 -15.72
C LEU A 15 0.63 -24.29 -16.84
N ASN A 16 -0.07 -25.25 -17.46
CA ASN A 16 0.53 -26.15 -18.45
C ASN A 16 0.17 -25.80 -19.90
N ASN A 17 -0.77 -24.87 -20.15
CA ASN A 17 -1.11 -24.41 -21.50
C ASN A 17 -1.19 -22.87 -21.55
N PRO A 18 -0.17 -22.19 -22.10
CA PRO A 18 -0.14 -20.73 -22.20
C PRO A 18 -1.32 -20.12 -22.95
N GLN A 19 -1.85 -20.79 -23.98
CA GLN A 19 -2.96 -20.29 -24.78
C GLN A 19 -4.29 -20.36 -24.01
N ALA A 20 -4.51 -21.44 -23.24
CA ALA A 20 -5.66 -21.56 -22.37
C ALA A 20 -5.62 -20.53 -21.21
N ALA A 21 -4.43 -20.26 -20.67
CA ALA A 21 -4.23 -19.24 -19.64
C ALA A 21 -4.51 -17.82 -20.19
N LEU A 22 -4.04 -17.51 -21.40
CA LEU A 22 -4.33 -16.24 -22.07
C LEU A 22 -5.81 -16.07 -22.39
N TYR A 23 -6.46 -17.11 -22.92
CA TYR A 23 -7.90 -17.08 -23.20
C TYR A 23 -8.71 -16.79 -21.93
N ARG A 24 -8.39 -17.46 -20.83
CA ARG A 24 -9.07 -17.25 -19.55
C ARG A 24 -8.77 -15.88 -18.94
N ALA A 25 -7.55 -15.36 -19.10
CA ALA A 25 -7.22 -14.00 -18.71
C ALA A 25 -8.03 -12.96 -19.51
N SER A 26 -8.27 -13.21 -20.81
CA SER A 26 -9.12 -12.35 -21.64
C SER A 26 -10.56 -12.32 -21.13
N GLN A 27 -11.14 -13.48 -20.81
CA GLN A 27 -12.48 -13.56 -20.22
C GLN A 27 -12.56 -12.82 -18.87
N LEU A 28 -11.53 -12.94 -18.03
CA LEU A 28 -11.46 -12.18 -16.78
C LEU A 28 -11.36 -10.68 -17.05
N LYS A 29 -10.57 -10.25 -18.03
CA LYS A 29 -10.44 -8.84 -18.43
C LYS A 29 -11.80 -8.25 -18.82
N GLU A 30 -12.57 -8.96 -19.63
CA GLU A 30 -13.92 -8.56 -20.02
C GLU A 30 -14.88 -8.51 -18.82
N ALA A 31 -14.85 -9.51 -17.94
CA ALA A 31 -15.70 -9.56 -16.76
C ALA A 31 -15.39 -8.44 -15.76
N TYR A 32 -14.11 -8.09 -15.59
CA TYR A 32 -13.66 -7.02 -14.71
C TYR A 32 -13.97 -5.64 -15.32
N ALA A 33 -13.84 -5.48 -16.63
CA ALA A 33 -14.21 -4.25 -17.34
C ALA A 33 -15.69 -3.90 -17.13
N LYS A 34 -16.60 -4.89 -17.14
CA LYS A 34 -18.03 -4.69 -16.81
C LYS A 34 -18.26 -4.16 -15.39
N LYS A 35 -17.31 -4.36 -14.47
CA LYS A 35 -17.35 -3.86 -13.09
C LYS A 35 -16.54 -2.56 -12.91
N GLY A 36 -16.02 -1.97 -13.99
CA GLY A 36 -15.15 -0.80 -13.93
C GLY A 36 -13.78 -1.07 -13.30
N ILE A 37 -13.34 -2.34 -13.24
CA ILE A 37 -12.07 -2.74 -12.64
C ILE A 37 -11.08 -3.04 -13.76
N SER A 38 -9.88 -2.44 -13.68
CA SER A 38 -8.79 -2.77 -14.60
C SER A 38 -8.21 -4.15 -14.31
N TYR A 39 -8.00 -4.94 -15.37
CA TYR A 39 -7.35 -6.24 -15.31
C TYR A 39 -6.35 -6.34 -16.47
N LEU A 40 -5.12 -6.73 -16.14
CA LEU A 40 -4.01 -6.83 -17.06
C LEU A 40 -3.89 -8.26 -17.59
N MET A 41 -3.62 -8.40 -18.88
CA MET A 41 -3.24 -9.67 -19.48
C MET A 41 -1.86 -10.11 -18.96
N PRO A 42 -1.53 -11.41 -18.96
CA PRO A 42 -0.26 -11.93 -18.47
C PRO A 42 0.99 -11.24 -19.05
N ASN A 43 0.95 -10.83 -20.32
CA ASN A 43 2.03 -10.10 -21.00
C ASN A 43 2.11 -8.60 -20.61
N GLU A 44 1.04 -8.04 -20.05
CA GLU A 44 0.99 -6.67 -19.51
C GLU A 44 1.48 -6.61 -18.05
N VAL A 45 1.46 -7.76 -17.34
CA VAL A 45 1.87 -7.85 -15.93
C VAL A 45 3.40 -7.82 -15.78
N TRP A 46 3.88 -7.03 -14.83
CA TRP A 46 5.30 -6.94 -14.46
C TRP A 46 5.61 -7.76 -13.21
N SER A 47 6.76 -8.44 -13.24
CA SER A 47 7.34 -9.05 -12.04
C SER A 47 7.83 -7.99 -11.05
N ASN A 48 8.00 -8.38 -9.78
CA ASN A 48 8.60 -7.50 -8.78
C ASN A 48 10.04 -7.11 -9.15
N SER A 49 10.82 -7.97 -9.82
CA SER A 49 12.18 -7.59 -10.26
C SER A 49 12.12 -6.52 -11.34
N LYS A 50 11.23 -6.63 -12.33
CA LYS A 50 11.05 -5.61 -13.37
C LYS A 50 10.64 -4.26 -12.78
N ILE A 51 9.77 -4.24 -11.77
CA ILE A 51 9.42 -3.01 -11.01
C ILE A 51 10.68 -2.45 -10.33
N SER A 52 11.43 -3.28 -9.60
CA SER A 52 12.65 -2.85 -8.90
C SER A 52 13.73 -2.32 -9.85
N GLU A 53 13.91 -2.94 -11.02
CA GLU A 53 14.84 -2.50 -12.07
C GLU A 53 14.42 -1.14 -12.64
N THR A 54 13.13 -0.97 -12.90
CA THR A 54 12.54 0.30 -13.38
C THR A 54 12.78 1.42 -12.36
N LEU A 55 12.50 1.17 -11.08
CA LEU A 55 12.76 2.14 -9.99
C LEU A 55 14.24 2.49 -9.89
N THR A 56 15.13 1.51 -10.06
CA THR A 56 16.59 1.74 -10.05
C THR A 56 17.02 2.66 -11.19
N LYS A 57 16.48 2.44 -12.40
CA LYS A 57 16.75 3.31 -13.56
C LYS A 57 16.25 4.75 -13.32
N ILE A 58 15.02 4.91 -12.84
CA ILE A 58 14.47 6.24 -12.50
C ILE A 58 15.34 6.93 -11.45
N ASN A 59 15.69 6.23 -10.37
CA ASN A 59 16.50 6.79 -9.29
C ASN A 59 17.90 7.24 -9.77
N LYS A 60 18.50 6.52 -10.73
CA LYS A 60 19.78 6.91 -11.34
C LYS A 60 19.66 8.26 -12.06
N TYR A 61 18.60 8.48 -12.84
CA TYR A 61 18.35 9.77 -13.50
C TYR A 61 18.11 10.89 -12.49
N LEU A 62 17.30 10.62 -11.46
CA LEU A 62 17.02 11.61 -10.40
C LEU A 62 18.28 12.01 -9.63
N LYS A 63 19.17 11.05 -9.33
CA LYS A 63 20.45 11.34 -8.68
C LYS A 63 21.34 12.22 -9.56
N PHE A 64 21.44 11.90 -10.84
CA PHE A 64 22.19 12.71 -11.80
C PHE A 64 21.64 14.15 -11.89
N LEU A 65 20.31 14.32 -11.94
CA LEU A 65 19.67 15.64 -11.98
C LEU A 65 19.93 16.45 -10.70
N ASP A 66 19.89 15.80 -9.53
CA ASP A 66 20.21 16.38 -8.23
C ASP A 66 21.68 16.84 -8.16
N GLU A 67 22.62 15.98 -8.58
CA GLU A 67 24.07 16.30 -8.64
C GLU A 67 24.39 17.46 -9.61
N LYS A 68 23.53 17.70 -10.60
CA LYS A 68 23.66 18.81 -11.57
C LYS A 68 22.83 20.04 -11.22
N ASN A 69 22.15 20.07 -10.07
CA ASN A 69 21.23 21.14 -9.66
C ASN A 69 20.12 21.42 -10.70
N PHE A 70 19.67 20.39 -11.42
CA PHE A 70 18.57 20.46 -12.39
C PHE A 70 17.31 19.75 -11.90
N LEU A 71 17.26 19.35 -10.63
CA LEU A 71 16.08 18.73 -10.05
C LEU A 71 14.94 19.77 -9.95
N SER A 72 13.81 19.46 -10.55
CA SER A 72 12.58 20.25 -10.54
C SER A 72 11.39 19.31 -10.70
N LYS A 73 10.16 19.81 -10.51
CA LYS A 73 8.95 19.01 -10.77
C LYS A 73 8.95 18.41 -12.18
N ASP A 74 9.29 19.21 -13.18
CA ASP A 74 9.23 18.80 -14.59
C ASP A 74 10.32 17.80 -14.92
N THR A 75 11.53 18.00 -14.41
CA THR A 75 12.63 17.04 -14.64
C THR A 75 12.40 15.73 -13.89
N ILE A 76 11.73 15.74 -12.73
CA ILE A 76 11.24 14.53 -12.05
C ILE A 76 10.20 13.80 -12.92
N GLN A 77 9.18 14.51 -13.41
CA GLN A 77 8.13 13.94 -14.26
C GLN A 77 8.72 13.33 -15.54
N ASN A 78 9.68 14.04 -16.16
CA ASN A 78 10.37 13.58 -17.36
C ASN A 78 11.22 12.33 -17.06
N ALA A 79 11.95 12.29 -15.95
CA ALA A 79 12.73 11.11 -15.56
C ALA A 79 11.85 9.86 -15.39
N VAL A 80 10.63 10.01 -14.85
CA VAL A 80 9.66 8.91 -14.76
C VAL A 80 9.21 8.49 -16.17
N ASN A 81 8.74 9.43 -16.99
CA ASN A 81 8.22 9.14 -18.32
C ASN A 81 9.26 8.52 -19.27
N MET A 82 10.52 8.93 -19.18
CA MET A 82 11.61 8.40 -20.02
C MET A 82 11.86 6.90 -19.81
N VAL A 83 11.60 6.39 -18.60
CA VAL A 83 11.87 4.98 -18.26
C VAL A 83 10.63 4.11 -18.47
N LEU A 84 9.43 4.68 -18.39
CA LEU A 84 8.18 3.97 -18.60
C LEU A 84 7.96 3.60 -20.07
N PRO A 85 7.28 2.47 -20.36
CA PRO A 85 6.87 2.17 -21.73
C PRO A 85 5.92 3.24 -22.26
N VAL A 86 5.93 3.48 -23.57
CA VAL A 86 5.17 4.55 -24.25
C VAL A 86 3.70 4.61 -23.82
N HIS A 87 3.01 3.47 -23.75
CA HIS A 87 1.58 3.41 -23.37
C HIS A 87 1.30 3.82 -21.92
N ALA A 88 2.33 3.85 -21.05
CA ALA A 88 2.22 4.21 -19.64
C ALA A 88 2.83 5.58 -19.32
N GLN A 89 3.44 6.25 -20.30
CA GLN A 89 3.89 7.62 -20.14
C GLN A 89 2.70 8.51 -19.78
N ASN A 90 2.87 9.43 -18.85
CA ASN A 90 1.82 10.32 -18.31
C ASN A 90 0.68 9.61 -17.56
N LYS A 91 0.74 8.28 -17.36
CA LYS A 91 -0.20 7.55 -16.49
C LYS A 91 0.20 7.59 -15.01
N ILE A 92 1.31 8.25 -14.70
CA ILE A 92 1.74 8.61 -13.34
C ILE A 92 2.11 10.09 -13.37
N LEU A 93 1.39 10.91 -12.59
CA LEU A 93 1.60 12.35 -12.49
C LEU A 93 2.22 12.70 -11.14
N ILE A 94 3.24 13.54 -11.17
CA ILE A 94 3.86 14.10 -9.98
C ILE A 94 3.24 15.47 -9.68
N LYS A 95 2.66 15.61 -8.50
CA LYS A 95 1.98 16.82 -8.01
C LYS A 95 2.66 17.35 -6.75
N ASP A 96 2.46 18.63 -6.49
CA ASP A 96 2.88 19.24 -5.22
C ASP A 96 1.89 18.88 -4.12
N LEU A 97 2.39 18.44 -2.98
CA LEU A 97 1.62 18.21 -1.76
C LEU A 97 0.89 19.48 -1.29
N ALA A 98 1.43 20.67 -1.57
CA ALA A 98 0.74 21.93 -1.30
C ALA A 98 -0.64 22.02 -1.98
N ASN A 99 -0.84 21.32 -3.09
CA ASN A 99 -2.12 21.28 -3.80
C ASN A 99 -3.07 20.20 -3.28
N LEU A 100 -2.59 19.25 -2.48
CA LEU A 100 -3.37 18.07 -2.06
C LEU A 100 -4.69 18.47 -1.40
N GLN A 101 -4.67 19.43 -0.47
CA GLN A 101 -5.88 19.84 0.23
C GLN A 101 -6.94 20.39 -0.74
N ASN A 102 -6.53 21.21 -1.69
CA ASN A 102 -7.44 21.78 -2.68
C ASN A 102 -7.99 20.69 -3.62
N ASP A 103 -7.14 19.77 -4.07
CA ASP A 103 -7.54 18.67 -4.95
C ASP A 103 -8.52 17.73 -4.22
N LEU A 104 -8.28 17.42 -2.94
CA LEU A 104 -9.19 16.60 -2.12
C LEU A 104 -10.56 17.27 -1.93
N VAL A 105 -10.59 18.56 -1.59
CA VAL A 105 -11.85 19.28 -1.35
C VAL A 105 -12.64 19.46 -2.66
N LYS A 106 -11.98 19.98 -3.70
CA LYS A 106 -12.66 20.39 -4.94
C LYS A 106 -12.96 19.22 -5.88
N GLU A 107 -12.01 18.31 -6.05
CA GLU A 107 -12.16 17.24 -7.05
C GLU A 107 -12.70 15.93 -6.46
N LYS A 108 -12.57 15.76 -5.14
CA LYS A 108 -12.86 14.48 -4.48
C LYS A 108 -13.94 14.57 -3.39
N GLY A 109 -14.48 15.76 -3.13
CA GLY A 109 -15.63 15.97 -2.25
C GLY A 109 -15.34 15.86 -0.75
N TYR A 110 -14.09 16.07 -0.32
CA TYR A 110 -13.71 16.01 1.09
C TYR A 110 -14.02 17.31 1.82
N THR A 111 -14.27 17.23 3.14
CA THR A 111 -14.29 18.43 3.97
C THR A 111 -12.87 18.96 4.18
N VAL A 112 -12.77 20.23 4.54
CA VAL A 112 -11.49 20.87 4.88
C VAL A 112 -10.83 20.18 6.07
N GLU A 113 -11.58 19.82 7.12
CA GLU A 113 -11.02 19.10 8.28
C GLU A 113 -10.47 17.73 7.89
N GLN A 114 -11.15 17.00 7.02
CA GLN A 114 -10.69 15.70 6.53
C GLN A 114 -9.40 15.85 5.73
N ALA A 115 -9.33 16.84 4.84
CA ALA A 115 -8.17 17.10 4.01
C ALA A 115 -6.94 17.55 4.83
N LYS A 116 -7.14 18.33 5.90
CA LYS A 116 -6.07 18.80 6.80
C LYS A 116 -5.28 17.67 7.45
N LYS A 117 -5.89 16.51 7.70
CA LYS A 117 -5.20 15.34 8.29
C LYS A 117 -4.05 14.82 7.41
N TRP A 118 -4.06 15.16 6.13
CA TRP A 118 -3.10 14.67 5.13
C TRP A 118 -2.05 15.72 4.75
N ALA A 119 -2.12 16.93 5.30
CA ALA A 119 -1.18 18.01 4.99
C ALA A 119 0.25 17.76 5.52
N ASN A 120 0.42 16.83 6.47
CA ASN A 120 1.68 16.58 7.17
C ASN A 120 2.39 15.28 6.76
N VAL A 121 2.05 14.68 5.62
CA VAL A 121 2.73 13.46 5.12
C VAL A 121 3.94 13.81 4.25
N GLY A 122 4.91 12.90 4.14
CA GLY A 122 6.08 13.12 3.27
C GLY A 122 5.76 12.99 1.78
N GLY A 123 4.74 12.21 1.45
CA GLY A 123 4.24 11.97 0.09
C GLY A 123 2.99 11.10 0.15
N LEU A 124 2.23 11.08 -0.94
CA LEU A 124 0.99 10.31 -1.04
C LEU A 124 0.75 9.87 -2.48
N ASN A 125 0.62 8.56 -2.71
CA ASN A 125 0.08 8.04 -3.95
C ASN A 125 -1.45 7.90 -3.89
N PHE A 126 -2.13 8.52 -4.85
CA PHE A 126 -3.56 8.37 -5.07
C PHE A 126 -3.80 7.58 -6.36
N ASN A 127 -4.35 6.37 -6.21
CA ASN A 127 -4.87 5.60 -7.33
C ASN A 127 -6.40 5.74 -7.38
N PRO A 128 -6.96 6.48 -8.34
CA PRO A 128 -8.40 6.64 -8.45
C PRO A 128 -9.06 5.29 -8.78
N ILE A 129 -9.97 4.85 -7.92
CA ILE A 129 -10.66 3.55 -8.06
C ILE A 129 -11.72 3.57 -9.19
N ASN A 130 -12.01 4.73 -9.79
CA ASN A 130 -13.01 4.88 -10.85
C ASN A 130 -12.41 5.50 -12.11
N ASN A 131 -11.93 4.67 -13.04
CA ASN A 131 -11.67 5.02 -14.45
C ASN A 131 -10.66 6.15 -14.79
N LYS A 132 -10.06 6.86 -13.82
CA LYS A 132 -8.95 7.76 -14.15
C LYS A 132 -7.72 6.88 -14.45
N GLU A 133 -7.27 6.91 -15.70
CA GLU A 133 -6.10 6.15 -16.20
C GLU A 133 -4.78 6.55 -15.52
N THR A 134 -4.80 7.59 -14.69
CA THR A 134 -3.61 8.25 -14.16
C THR A 134 -3.51 8.13 -12.65
N ASN A 135 -2.38 7.61 -12.14
CA ASN A 135 -2.03 7.71 -10.72
C ASN A 135 -1.46 9.09 -10.44
N GLU A 136 -1.74 9.62 -9.27
CA GLU A 136 -1.23 10.92 -8.83
C GLU A 136 -0.34 10.70 -7.61
N ILE A 137 0.91 11.11 -7.69
CA ILE A 137 1.85 11.09 -6.57
C ILE A 137 2.07 12.52 -6.11
N TYR A 138 1.64 12.82 -4.90
CA TYR A 138 1.87 14.10 -4.24
C TYR A 138 3.16 14.03 -3.44
N LEU A 139 4.03 15.03 -3.60
CA LEU A 139 5.30 15.13 -2.89
C LEU A 139 5.49 16.54 -2.37
N LYS A 140 6.23 16.69 -1.27
CA LYS A 140 6.62 18.00 -0.76
C LYS A 140 7.71 18.62 -1.66
N LEU A 141 7.31 19.16 -2.81
CA LEU A 141 8.25 19.64 -3.84
C LEU A 141 9.07 20.85 -3.39
N ALA A 142 8.63 21.58 -2.36
CA ALA A 142 9.44 22.60 -1.69
C ALA A 142 10.80 22.07 -1.20
N ASP A 143 10.91 20.76 -0.88
CA ASP A 143 12.16 20.14 -0.43
C ASP A 143 13.19 19.99 -1.57
N ILE A 144 12.83 20.25 -2.85
CA ILE A 144 13.78 20.31 -3.98
C ILE A 144 14.83 21.39 -3.76
N ASN A 145 14.43 22.54 -3.21
CA ASN A 145 15.34 23.64 -2.89
C ASN A 145 15.87 23.56 -1.44
N GLY A 146 15.57 22.46 -0.75
CA GLY A 146 15.99 22.24 0.63
C GLY A 146 17.45 21.79 0.75
N THR A 147 17.84 21.44 1.97
CA THR A 147 19.13 20.81 2.28
C THR A 147 19.34 19.51 1.48
N GLU A 148 20.59 19.07 1.35
CA GLU A 148 20.92 17.78 0.72
C GLU A 148 20.11 16.62 1.33
N ARG A 149 19.96 16.65 2.67
CA ARG A 149 19.15 15.69 3.40
C ARG A 149 17.67 15.71 2.98
N GLN A 150 17.08 16.89 2.83
CA GLN A 150 15.70 17.04 2.36
C GLN A 150 15.53 16.51 0.92
N ARG A 151 16.45 16.84 0.00
CA ARG A 151 16.41 16.34 -1.38
C ARG A 151 16.54 14.81 -1.44
N LYS A 152 17.42 14.22 -0.61
CA LYS A 152 17.53 12.75 -0.45
C LYS A 152 16.22 12.14 0.04
N TYR A 153 15.57 12.73 1.04
CA TYR A 153 14.27 12.24 1.53
C TYR A 153 13.16 12.38 0.49
N LEU A 154 13.12 13.49 -0.26
CA LEU A 154 12.17 13.68 -1.35
C LEU A 154 12.32 12.57 -2.38
N ARG A 155 13.54 12.33 -2.89
CA ARG A 155 13.82 11.25 -3.87
C ARG A 155 13.43 9.89 -3.32
N SER A 156 13.81 9.60 -2.09
CA SER A 156 13.48 8.35 -1.42
C SER A 156 11.96 8.15 -1.25
N THR A 157 11.22 9.23 -0.96
CA THR A 157 9.76 9.20 -0.82
C THR A 157 9.10 9.01 -2.18
N LEU A 158 9.56 9.72 -3.21
CA LEU A 158 9.12 9.51 -4.60
C LEU A 158 9.28 8.05 -5.03
N ILE A 159 10.43 7.42 -4.77
CA ILE A 159 10.65 6.02 -5.15
C ILE A 159 9.70 5.06 -4.42
N HIS A 160 9.39 5.32 -3.15
CA HIS A 160 8.40 4.55 -2.40
C HIS A 160 7.00 4.68 -3.03
N GLU A 161 6.54 5.90 -3.29
CA GLU A 161 5.21 6.12 -3.90
C GLU A 161 5.13 5.61 -5.34
N LEU A 162 6.23 5.74 -6.11
CA LEU A 162 6.32 5.19 -7.46
C LEU A 162 6.19 3.68 -7.46
N GLN A 163 6.74 2.98 -6.47
CA GLN A 163 6.56 1.55 -6.37
C GLN A 163 5.09 1.17 -6.28
N HIS A 164 4.33 1.88 -5.43
CA HIS A 164 2.89 1.66 -5.29
C HIS A 164 2.16 1.95 -6.60
N ALA A 165 2.51 3.04 -7.29
CA ALA A 165 1.92 3.39 -8.58
C ALA A 165 2.23 2.35 -9.68
N LEU A 166 3.47 1.86 -9.75
CA LEU A 166 3.90 0.82 -10.68
C LEU A 166 3.19 -0.51 -10.41
N LYS A 167 3.09 -0.93 -9.14
CA LYS A 167 2.32 -2.13 -8.77
C LYS A 167 0.84 -1.97 -9.13
N GLY A 168 0.26 -0.81 -8.87
CA GLY A 168 -1.12 -0.49 -9.21
C GLY A 168 -1.42 -0.46 -10.71
N ARG A 169 -0.40 -0.20 -11.56
CA ARG A 169 -0.55 -0.12 -13.02
C ARG A 169 -0.13 -1.37 -13.77
N PHE A 170 0.87 -2.08 -13.27
CA PHE A 170 1.49 -3.20 -13.96
C PHE A 170 1.34 -4.53 -13.24
N GLN A 171 0.59 -4.60 -12.14
CA GLN A 171 0.25 -5.88 -11.54
C GLN A 171 -1.26 -6.03 -11.46
N ASN A 172 -1.72 -7.25 -11.73
CA ASN A 172 -2.99 -7.72 -11.19
C ASN A 172 -2.81 -7.86 -9.68
N ILE A 173 -2.93 -6.75 -8.96
CA ILE A 173 -3.21 -6.82 -7.53
C ILE A 173 -4.46 -7.71 -7.45
N THR A 174 -4.45 -8.73 -6.59
CA THR A 174 -5.57 -9.65 -6.36
C THR A 174 -6.78 -8.85 -5.88
N THR A 175 -7.46 -8.18 -6.81
CA THR A 175 -8.69 -7.42 -6.68
C THR A 175 -9.88 -8.31 -7.01
N SER A 176 -9.76 -9.61 -6.70
CA SER A 176 -10.81 -10.61 -6.84
C SER A 176 -11.79 -10.47 -5.69
N ASN A 177 -12.94 -9.85 -5.96
CA ASN A 177 -14.20 -9.87 -5.18
C ASN A 177 -14.19 -9.37 -3.72
N VAL A 178 -13.07 -9.40 -2.98
CA VAL A 178 -12.96 -8.89 -1.59
C VAL A 178 -13.04 -7.35 -1.53
N TYR A 179 -12.77 -6.65 -2.64
CA TYR A 179 -13.01 -5.21 -2.75
C TYR A 179 -14.49 -4.83 -2.65
N ASN A 180 -15.43 -5.75 -2.96
CA ASN A 180 -16.86 -5.52 -2.73
C ASN A 180 -17.29 -5.76 -1.28
N ILE A 181 -16.44 -6.37 -0.44
CA ILE A 181 -16.69 -6.49 1.00
C ILE A 181 -16.22 -5.21 1.74
N SER A 182 -15.37 -4.40 1.10
CA SER A 182 -14.92 -3.08 1.59
C SER A 182 -15.51 -1.88 0.83
N ASN A 183 -16.45 -2.11 -0.10
CA ASN A 183 -17.34 -1.06 -0.62
C ASN A 183 -18.41 -0.70 0.42
N VAL A 184 -17.95 -0.28 1.59
CA VAL A 184 -18.56 0.86 2.26
C VAL A 184 -18.54 2.01 1.24
N PRO A 185 -19.63 2.80 1.09
CA PRO A 185 -19.68 3.89 0.14
C PRO A 185 -18.38 4.70 0.12
N MET A 186 -17.91 5.06 -1.07
CA MET A 186 -16.64 5.77 -1.32
C MET A 186 -16.40 7.02 -0.46
N ASN A 187 -17.43 7.53 0.22
CA ASN A 187 -17.40 8.64 1.16
C ASN A 187 -16.79 8.29 2.54
N GLU A 188 -16.50 7.02 2.84
CA GLU A 188 -15.90 6.57 4.11
C GLU A 188 -14.46 6.06 4.02
N ARG A 189 -13.76 6.25 2.89
CA ARG A 189 -12.46 5.63 2.60
C ARG A 189 -11.29 6.02 3.52
N PHE A 190 -11.49 6.93 4.46
CA PHE A 190 -10.45 7.42 5.36
C PHE A 190 -10.95 7.69 6.79
N LYS A 191 -11.87 6.85 7.29
CA LYS A 191 -11.84 6.49 8.72
C LYS A 191 -10.45 5.92 9.02
N PRO A 192 -9.89 6.08 10.24
CA PRO A 192 -8.55 5.60 10.56
C PRO A 192 -8.39 4.16 10.03
N SER A 193 -7.48 4.00 9.07
CA SER A 193 -7.28 2.69 8.46
C SER A 193 -6.63 1.81 9.52
N VAL A 194 -6.99 0.52 9.57
CA VAL A 194 -6.33 -0.47 10.44
C VAL A 194 -4.79 -0.33 10.38
N PHE A 195 -4.27 0.05 9.21
CA PHE A 195 -2.85 0.33 9.00
C PHE A 195 -2.37 1.57 9.74
N HIS A 196 -3.07 2.70 9.62
CA HIS A 196 -2.78 3.92 10.37
C HIS A 196 -2.88 3.71 11.88
N ASP A 197 -3.91 3.00 12.34
CA ASP A 197 -4.09 2.69 13.77
C ASP A 197 -2.97 1.81 14.29
N PHE A 198 -2.49 0.87 13.48
CA PHE A 198 -1.32 0.08 13.84
C PHE A 198 -0.08 0.96 13.85
N GLU A 199 0.20 1.76 12.82
CA GLU A 199 1.32 2.72 12.78
C GLU A 199 1.31 3.69 13.96
N SER A 200 0.13 4.10 14.44
CA SER A 200 -0.01 5.01 15.58
C SER A 200 0.59 4.47 16.88
N LEU A 201 0.62 3.14 17.06
CA LEU A 201 1.27 2.49 18.21
C LEU A 201 2.78 2.77 18.27
N PHE A 202 3.37 3.18 17.15
CA PHE A 202 4.80 3.35 16.95
C PHE A 202 5.21 4.81 16.84
N TYR A 203 4.27 5.71 16.59
CA TYR A 203 4.50 7.15 16.47
C TYR A 203 5.23 7.75 17.70
N PRO A 204 4.90 7.38 18.95
CA PRO A 204 5.63 7.84 20.14
C PRO A 204 7.10 7.41 20.17
N CYS A 205 7.44 6.30 19.50
CA CYS A 205 8.79 5.74 19.42
C CYS A 205 9.61 6.43 18.32
N ILE A 206 8.95 6.74 17.20
CA ILE A 206 9.53 7.42 16.02
C ILE A 206 10.10 8.79 16.40
N ASN A 207 9.41 9.55 17.26
CA ASN A 207 9.84 10.88 17.69
C ASN A 207 11.07 10.89 18.60
N LYS A 208 11.48 9.74 19.16
CA LYS A 208 12.58 9.64 20.13
C LYS A 208 13.94 9.28 19.51
N GLY A 209 14.01 9.12 18.19
CA GLY A 209 15.20 8.63 17.50
C GLY A 209 15.41 7.12 17.73
N ILE A 210 15.75 6.40 16.66
CA ILE A 210 15.80 4.93 16.69
C ILE A 210 17.07 4.43 15.99
N PRO A 211 17.90 3.59 16.65
CA PRO A 211 19.04 2.89 16.02
C PRO A 211 18.61 1.87 14.95
N SER A 212 19.49 1.56 13.98
CA SER A 212 19.20 0.68 12.82
C SER A 212 18.99 -0.77 13.22
N ASP A 213 19.74 -1.20 14.23
CA ASP A 213 19.94 -2.61 14.56
C ASP A 213 19.34 -2.95 15.92
N LEU A 214 18.06 -2.60 16.09
CA LEU A 214 17.32 -3.00 17.28
C LEU A 214 17.25 -4.53 17.37
N SER A 215 17.49 -5.10 18.54
CA SER A 215 17.05 -6.45 18.86
C SER A 215 15.50 -6.50 18.91
N ASN A 216 14.91 -7.71 18.91
CA ASN A 216 13.46 -7.83 19.11
C ASN A 216 13.03 -7.30 20.48
N GLU A 217 13.87 -7.48 21.50
CA GLU A 217 13.61 -7.01 22.86
C GLU A 217 13.61 -5.47 22.91
N GLU A 218 14.55 -4.82 22.25
CA GLU A 218 14.59 -3.36 22.15
C GLU A 218 13.45 -2.81 21.31
N PHE A 219 13.06 -3.51 20.24
CA PHE A 219 11.90 -3.17 19.42
C PHE A 219 10.61 -3.19 20.24
N TYR A 220 10.36 -4.25 21.01
CA TYR A 220 9.18 -4.35 21.89
C TYR A 220 9.27 -3.37 23.06
N GLY A 221 10.42 -3.27 23.72
CA GLY A 221 10.64 -2.36 24.83
C GLY A 221 10.35 -0.91 24.46
N ARG A 222 10.75 -0.47 23.26
CA ARG A 222 10.43 0.89 22.76
C ARG A 222 8.95 1.14 22.57
N LEU A 223 8.14 0.11 22.33
CA LEU A 223 6.67 0.19 22.23
C LEU A 223 5.94 0.14 23.56
N GLY A 224 6.68 0.05 24.67
CA GLY A 224 6.11 -0.24 25.96
C GLY A 224 5.32 -1.55 25.93
N VAL A 225 5.85 -2.58 25.26
CA VAL A 225 5.35 -3.96 25.34
C VAL A 225 6.50 -4.89 25.68
N LYS A 226 6.22 -5.92 26.47
CA LYS A 226 7.27 -6.84 26.95
C LYS A 226 7.65 -7.88 25.91
N ASN A 227 6.70 -8.26 25.05
CA ASN A 227 6.89 -9.33 24.08
C ASN A 227 5.88 -9.25 22.93
N LYS A 228 6.04 -10.17 21.98
CA LYS A 228 5.19 -10.33 20.81
C LYS A 228 3.71 -10.57 21.13
N LYS A 229 3.41 -11.33 22.19
CA LYS A 229 2.02 -11.66 22.57
C LYS A 229 1.26 -10.38 22.98
N GLU A 230 1.92 -9.52 23.74
CA GLU A 230 1.36 -8.23 24.13
C GLU A 230 1.21 -7.28 22.94
N LEU A 231 2.18 -7.27 22.01
CA LEU A 231 2.06 -6.51 20.76
C LEU A 231 0.84 -6.96 19.94
N TYR A 232 0.65 -8.27 19.77
CA TYR A 232 -0.48 -8.80 19.02
C TYR A 232 -1.81 -8.49 19.70
N LYS A 233 -1.87 -8.47 21.04
CA LYS A 233 -3.05 -8.00 21.77
C LYS A 233 -3.39 -6.55 21.40
N LYS A 234 -2.40 -5.65 21.40
CA LYS A 234 -2.62 -4.25 20.97
C LYS A 234 -3.11 -4.16 19.52
N PHE A 235 -2.62 -5.01 18.61
CA PHE A 235 -3.13 -5.08 17.23
C PHE A 235 -4.58 -5.58 17.16
N VAL A 236 -4.95 -6.58 17.97
CA VAL A 236 -6.35 -7.01 18.07
C VAL A 236 -7.23 -5.86 18.54
N ASP A 237 -6.86 -5.18 19.62
CA ASP A 237 -7.64 -4.07 20.19
C ASP A 237 -7.81 -2.94 19.15
N LYS A 238 -6.72 -2.53 18.47
CA LYS A 238 -6.77 -1.52 17.40
C LYS A 238 -7.60 -1.95 16.19
N TYR A 239 -7.52 -3.22 15.81
CA TYR A 239 -8.33 -3.76 14.72
C TYR A 239 -9.82 -3.72 15.08
N ARG A 240 -10.16 -4.03 16.34
CA ARG A 240 -11.55 -3.95 16.83
C ARG A 240 -12.06 -2.51 16.76
N GLU A 241 -11.32 -1.57 17.33
CA GLU A 241 -11.65 -0.13 17.26
C GLU A 241 -11.92 0.33 15.82
N ALA A 242 -11.06 -0.04 14.87
CA ALA A 242 -11.21 0.35 13.48
C ALA A 242 -12.50 -0.21 12.84
N VAL A 243 -12.87 -1.45 13.16
CA VAL A 243 -14.10 -2.06 12.66
C VAL A 243 -15.34 -1.44 13.31
N GLU A 244 -15.30 -1.15 14.61
CA GLU A 244 -16.39 -0.46 15.32
C GLU A 244 -16.68 0.92 14.71
N ILE A 245 -15.63 1.67 14.37
CA ILE A 245 -15.76 2.98 13.71
C ILE A 245 -16.29 2.83 12.28
N ALA A 246 -15.82 1.84 11.53
CA ALA A 246 -16.23 1.60 10.15
C ALA A 246 -17.67 1.09 10.04
N SER A 247 -18.15 0.34 11.03
CA SER A 247 -19.45 -0.33 10.97
C SER A 247 -20.06 -0.44 12.36
N PRO A 248 -20.50 0.69 12.95
CA PRO A 248 -20.98 0.73 14.34
C PRO A 248 -22.21 -0.15 14.60
N ASN A 249 -23.01 -0.44 13.56
CA ASN A 249 -24.18 -1.31 13.64
C ASN A 249 -23.84 -2.81 13.52
N ASP A 250 -22.60 -3.15 13.14
CA ASP A 250 -22.11 -4.53 12.99
C ASP A 250 -21.32 -5.02 14.22
N VAL A 251 -21.33 -4.22 15.28
CA VAL A 251 -20.79 -4.54 16.60
C VAL A 251 -21.97 -4.98 17.46
N ARG A 252 -21.97 -6.25 17.87
CA ARG A 252 -23.00 -6.77 18.76
C ARG A 252 -22.93 -6.07 20.12
N SER A 253 -24.05 -6.03 20.83
CA SER A 253 -24.14 -5.47 22.19
C SER A 253 -23.21 -6.14 23.21
N ASP A 254 -22.69 -7.34 22.92
CA ASP A 254 -21.67 -8.04 23.70
C ASP A 254 -20.22 -7.68 23.30
N GLY A 255 -20.03 -6.63 22.49
CA GLY A 255 -18.73 -6.18 22.00
C GLY A 255 -18.12 -7.08 20.92
N LYS A 256 -18.87 -8.05 20.38
CA LYS A 256 -18.38 -8.95 19.32
C LYS A 256 -18.64 -8.37 17.94
N ILE A 257 -17.61 -8.39 17.11
CA ILE A 257 -17.69 -7.93 15.73
C ILE A 257 -18.28 -9.00 14.83
N SER A 258 -19.12 -8.58 13.87
CA SER A 258 -19.70 -9.45 12.84
C SER A 258 -18.64 -10.29 12.09
N SER A 259 -18.95 -11.58 11.86
CA SER A 259 -18.11 -12.53 11.11
C SER A 259 -17.86 -12.12 9.66
N LYS A 260 -18.63 -11.16 9.13
CA LYS A 260 -18.43 -10.58 7.80
C LYS A 260 -17.08 -9.87 7.67
N TYR A 261 -16.55 -9.28 8.74
CA TYR A 261 -15.27 -8.55 8.73
C TYR A 261 -14.10 -9.39 9.26
N ILE A 262 -14.37 -10.33 10.16
CA ILE A 262 -13.38 -11.28 10.71
C ILE A 262 -13.42 -12.57 9.90
N ASN A 263 -12.87 -12.52 8.69
CA ASN A 263 -12.78 -13.70 7.83
C ASN A 263 -11.36 -13.88 7.26
N LYS A 264 -11.07 -15.10 6.82
CA LYS A 264 -9.75 -15.51 6.31
C LYS A 264 -9.28 -14.62 5.16
N ASP A 265 -10.16 -14.33 4.20
CA ASP A 265 -9.82 -13.57 3.00
C ASP A 265 -9.47 -12.10 3.33
N CYS A 266 -10.13 -11.52 4.33
CA CYS A 266 -9.80 -10.19 4.87
C CYS A 266 -8.38 -10.17 5.44
N PHE A 267 -8.03 -11.15 6.29
CA PHE A 267 -6.70 -11.24 6.88
C PHE A 267 -5.61 -11.58 5.84
N ASP A 268 -5.89 -12.43 4.87
CA ASP A 268 -4.95 -12.72 3.78
C ASP A 268 -4.69 -11.48 2.91
N TYR A 269 -5.72 -10.67 2.66
CA TYR A 269 -5.57 -9.39 1.98
C TYR A 269 -4.73 -8.40 2.79
N MET A 270 -5.04 -8.20 4.07
CA MET A 270 -4.27 -7.30 4.93
C MET A 270 -2.81 -7.76 5.08
N ARG A 271 -2.57 -9.08 5.18
CA ARG A 271 -1.23 -9.67 5.14
C ARG A 271 -0.50 -9.30 3.85
N LYS A 272 -1.16 -9.41 2.69
CA LYS A 272 -0.55 -9.04 1.42
C LYS A 272 -0.17 -7.55 1.39
N LYS A 273 -1.08 -6.68 1.82
CA LYS A 273 -0.84 -5.23 1.92
C LYS A 273 0.33 -4.89 2.84
N ALA A 274 0.40 -5.50 4.02
CA ALA A 274 1.53 -5.32 4.93
C ALA A 274 2.85 -5.79 4.29
N ASN A 275 2.85 -6.89 3.53
CA ASN A 275 4.05 -7.31 2.79
C ASN A 275 4.41 -6.35 1.65
N ASP A 276 3.43 -5.77 0.97
CA ASP A 276 3.66 -4.77 -0.07
C ASP A 276 4.32 -3.51 0.51
N GLU A 277 3.83 -3.01 1.64
CA GLU A 277 4.43 -1.88 2.36
C GLU A 277 5.83 -2.20 2.86
N LYS A 278 6.01 -3.35 3.53
CA LYS A 278 7.33 -3.86 3.94
C LYS A 278 8.31 -3.85 2.77
N TYR A 279 7.89 -4.34 1.61
CA TYR A 279 8.72 -4.37 0.42
C TYR A 279 9.02 -2.95 -0.09
N SER A 280 8.05 -2.04 -0.10
CA SER A 280 8.26 -0.63 -0.45
C SER A 280 9.29 0.06 0.42
N TYR A 281 9.24 -0.15 1.74
CA TYR A 281 10.27 0.36 2.65
C TYR A 281 11.64 -0.32 2.43
N SER A 282 11.69 -1.62 2.14
CA SER A 282 12.95 -2.32 1.84
C SER A 282 13.63 -1.86 0.55
N ILE A 283 12.86 -1.40 -0.43
CA ILE A 283 13.38 -0.80 -1.66
C ILE A 283 13.84 0.62 -1.37
N GLN A 284 13.04 1.37 -0.60
CA GLN A 284 13.37 2.72 -0.20
C GLN A 284 14.74 2.82 0.50
N THR A 285 15.09 1.86 1.36
CA THR A 285 16.40 1.81 2.04
C THR A 285 17.57 1.60 1.08
N LYS A 286 17.38 0.89 -0.05
CA LYS A 286 18.44 0.72 -1.07
C LYS A 286 18.85 2.03 -1.75
N PHE A 287 17.99 3.05 -1.70
CA PHE A 287 18.20 4.33 -2.37
C PHE A 287 18.60 5.47 -1.41
N ARG A 288 18.93 5.13 -0.16
CA ARG A 288 19.43 6.05 0.86
C ARG A 288 20.87 5.78 1.23
N ASP A 289 21.49 6.75 1.88
CA ASP A 289 22.78 6.54 2.55
C ASP A 289 22.58 5.69 3.81
N LYS A 290 23.48 4.73 4.01
CA LYS A 290 23.44 3.78 5.14
C LYS A 290 23.53 4.45 6.52
N SER A 291 24.02 5.68 6.59
CA SER A 291 24.19 6.46 7.83
C SER A 291 22.92 7.21 8.26
N ASP A 292 21.90 7.30 7.40
CA ASP A 292 20.68 8.07 7.66
C ASP A 292 19.55 7.14 8.13
N ILE A 293 19.79 6.53 9.29
CA ILE A 293 18.87 5.61 9.97
C ILE A 293 17.71 6.44 10.54
N THR A 294 16.49 6.08 10.17
CA THR A 294 15.29 6.87 10.52
C THR A 294 14.17 5.97 11.03
N ALA A 295 13.14 6.61 11.57
CA ALA A 295 11.79 6.07 11.81
C ALA A 295 11.24 5.09 10.75
N ARG A 296 11.78 5.10 9.52
CA ARG A 296 11.33 4.27 8.39
C ARG A 296 11.96 2.87 8.35
N ASP A 297 13.11 2.63 9.00
CA ASP A 297 13.63 1.26 9.20
C ASP A 297 12.75 0.48 10.18
N TYR A 298 12.11 1.24 11.08
CA TYR A 298 11.06 0.74 11.95
C TYR A 298 9.80 0.37 11.15
N ALA A 299 9.40 1.16 10.15
CA ALA A 299 8.23 0.87 9.31
C ALA A 299 8.36 -0.51 8.64
N GLY A 300 9.52 -0.85 8.07
CA GLY A 300 9.74 -2.19 7.50
C GLY A 300 9.57 -3.34 8.50
N ARG A 301 10.03 -3.17 9.75
CA ARG A 301 9.86 -4.14 10.84
C ARG A 301 8.41 -4.22 11.32
N LEU A 302 7.76 -3.06 11.49
CA LEU A 302 6.34 -2.94 11.79
C LEU A 302 5.51 -3.73 10.79
N TYR A 303 5.67 -3.43 9.50
CA TYR A 303 4.93 -4.11 8.44
C TYR A 303 5.22 -5.61 8.39
N SER A 304 6.42 -6.03 8.79
CA SER A 304 6.74 -7.44 8.98
C SER A 304 5.98 -8.07 10.16
N GLU A 305 5.86 -7.40 11.31
CA GLU A 305 5.04 -7.88 12.43
C GLU A 305 3.54 -7.87 12.10
N MET A 306 3.05 -6.84 11.42
CA MET A 306 1.67 -6.79 10.93
C MET A 306 1.36 -7.95 9.99
N ALA A 307 2.25 -8.22 9.02
CA ALA A 307 2.08 -9.36 8.12
C ALA A 307 2.06 -10.70 8.88
N ARG A 308 2.90 -10.86 9.92
CA ARG A 308 2.89 -12.05 10.77
C ARG A 308 1.61 -12.16 11.60
N PHE A 309 1.10 -11.04 12.11
CA PHE A 309 -0.16 -10.97 12.85
C PHE A 309 -1.32 -11.40 11.97
N PHE A 310 -1.49 -10.79 10.79
CA PHE A 310 -2.56 -11.15 9.87
C PHE A 310 -2.46 -12.60 9.39
N ALA A 311 -1.25 -13.12 9.19
CA ALA A 311 -1.04 -14.54 8.90
C ALA A 311 -1.50 -15.46 10.03
N SER A 312 -1.24 -15.09 11.30
CA SER A 312 -1.72 -15.89 12.44
C SER A 312 -3.24 -15.87 12.57
N MET A 313 -3.89 -14.73 12.32
CA MET A 313 -5.36 -14.62 12.36
C MET A 313 -6.02 -15.46 11.26
N SER A 314 -5.51 -15.38 10.03
CA SER A 314 -5.95 -16.24 8.92
C SER A 314 -5.81 -17.73 9.23
N LYS A 315 -4.68 -18.13 9.86
CA LYS A 315 -4.44 -19.52 10.28
C LYS A 315 -5.38 -19.97 11.40
N ALA A 316 -5.66 -19.11 12.39
CA ALA A 316 -6.59 -19.39 13.48
C ALA A 316 -8.00 -19.65 12.94
N LEU A 317 -8.50 -18.79 12.05
CA LEU A 317 -9.79 -18.97 11.39
C LEU A 317 -9.87 -20.27 10.57
N THR A 318 -8.79 -20.65 9.90
CA THR A 318 -8.73 -21.92 9.15
C THR A 318 -8.92 -23.14 10.06
N LYS A 319 -8.57 -23.02 11.35
CA LYS A 319 -8.72 -24.07 12.36
C LYS A 319 -10.02 -23.96 13.16
N GLY A 320 -10.89 -23.00 12.85
CA GLY A 320 -12.11 -22.74 13.62
C GLY A 320 -11.85 -22.12 14.99
N GLU A 321 -10.65 -21.59 15.25
CA GLU A 321 -10.34 -20.87 16.48
C GLU A 321 -11.07 -19.51 16.49
N GLN A 322 -11.52 -19.08 17.67
CA GLN A 322 -12.06 -17.73 17.84
C GLN A 322 -10.93 -16.70 17.82
N VAL A 323 -11.18 -15.57 17.15
CA VAL A 323 -10.21 -14.54 16.80
C VAL A 323 -10.56 -13.21 17.45
#